data_AF-A0A1H4F2Q8-F1
#
_entry.id   AF-A0A1H4F2Q8-F1
#
_cell.length_a   1.000
_cell.length_b   1.000
_cell.length_c   1.000
_cell.angle_alpha   90.00
_cell.angle_beta   90.00
_cell.angle_gamma   90.00
#
_symmetry.space_group_name_H-M   'P 1'
#
loop_
_entity.id
_entity.type
_entity.pdbx_description
1 polymer ?
#
loop_
_entity_poly.entity_id
_entity_poly.type
_entity_poly.pdbx_seq_one_letter_code
_entity_poly.pdbx_strand_id
1 'polypeptide(L)'
;MIQITLSYKNREYIQFEDSSLAQIAEITRKLLSALLEDIYDRVMQEAGRFLIYLDHHPKIEVEGFSNDLRKQIERTLRGESPFEN
;
A
#
# COMPACT_ATOMS: atom_id res chain seq x y z
N MET A 1 -10.96 -5.28 1.96
CA MET A 1 -9.70 -5.61 2.65
C MET A 1 -8.56 -5.07 1.80
N ILE A 2 -7.56 -4.37 2.37
CA ILE A 2 -6.44 -3.81 1.59
C ILE A 2 -5.70 -4.96 0.89
N GLN A 3 -5.61 -4.88 -0.43
CA GLN A 3 -4.80 -5.80 -1.22
C GLN A 3 -3.35 -5.32 -1.25
N ILE A 4 -2.43 -6.18 -0.81
CA ILE A 4 -0.99 -5.92 -0.81
C ILE A 4 -0.29 -7.01 -1.60
N THR A 5 0.56 -6.59 -2.53
CA THR A 5 1.45 -7.46 -3.28
C THR A 5 2.87 -7.04 -2.96
N LEU A 6 3.71 -7.98 -2.56
CA LEU A 6 5.15 -7.73 -2.40
C LEU A 6 5.86 -8.11 -3.69
N SER A 7 6.78 -7.26 -4.15
CA SER A 7 7.68 -7.54 -5.26
C SER A 7 9.11 -7.62 -4.74
N TYR A 8 9.73 -8.79 -4.91
CA TYR A 8 11.13 -9.03 -4.53
C TYR A 8 11.81 -9.83 -5.65
N LYS A 9 12.99 -9.39 -6.10
CA LYS A 9 13.75 -9.98 -7.22
C LYS A 9 12.91 -10.19 -8.50
N ASN A 10 12.07 -9.21 -8.83
CA ASN A 10 11.13 -9.25 -9.96
C ASN A 10 10.11 -10.40 -9.88
N ARG A 11 9.79 -10.89 -8.68
CA ARG A 11 8.70 -11.83 -8.44
C ARG A 11 7.67 -11.19 -7.54
N GLU A 12 6.40 -11.26 -7.95
CA GLU A 12 5.26 -10.84 -7.16
C GLU A 12 4.78 -11.99 -6.27
N TYR A 13 4.56 -11.70 -5.00
CA TYR A 13 4.11 -12.65 -3.99
C TYR A 13 2.73 -12.23 -3.50
N ILE A 14 1.72 -13.07 -3.80
CA ILE A 14 0.31 -12.87 -3.43
C ILE A 14 -0.08 -13.76 -2.23
N GLN A 15 0.55 -14.95 -2.14
CA GLN A 15 0.49 -15.84 -0.98
C GLN A 15 1.91 -16.08 -0.48
N PHE A 16 2.09 -15.93 0.83
CA PHE A 16 3.40 -15.91 1.45
C PHE A 16 3.69 -17.28 2.08
N GLU A 17 4.35 -18.16 1.33
CA GLU A 17 4.87 -19.43 1.87
C GLU A 17 6.12 -19.18 2.74
N ASP A 18 6.82 -18.06 2.52
CA ASP A 18 8.02 -17.67 3.25
C ASP A 18 7.68 -16.81 4.49
N SER A 19 8.10 -17.27 5.67
CA SER A 19 7.65 -16.72 6.95
C SER A 19 8.08 -15.26 7.20
N SER A 20 9.19 -14.83 6.59
CA SER A 20 9.69 -13.45 6.74
C SER A 20 8.96 -12.47 5.82
N LEU A 21 8.70 -12.85 4.56
CA LEU A 21 7.92 -12.02 3.63
C LEU A 21 6.46 -11.91 4.09
N ALA A 22 5.88 -12.98 4.63
CA ALA A 22 4.56 -12.96 5.25
C ALA A 22 4.47 -11.94 6.39
N GLN A 23 5.48 -11.91 7.27
CA GLN A 23 5.56 -10.95 8.36
C GLN A 23 5.70 -9.51 7.86
N ILE A 24 6.55 -9.28 6.86
CA ILE A 24 6.70 -7.95 6.25
C ILE A 24 5.36 -7.49 5.66
N ALA A 25 4.68 -8.33 4.89
CA ALA A 25 3.38 -8.00 4.32
C ALA A 25 2.34 -7.67 5.40
N GLU A 26 2.29 -8.45 6.47
CA GLU A 26 1.34 -8.22 7.56
C GLU A 26 1.63 -6.91 8.32
N ILE A 27 2.91 -6.66 8.63
CA ILE A 27 3.34 -5.42 9.30
C ILE A 27 2.99 -4.23 8.42
N THR A 28 3.33 -4.29 7.13
CA THR A 28 3.02 -3.19 6.22
C THR A 28 1.52 -2.98 6.05
N ARG A 29 0.71 -4.05 6.04
CA ARG A 29 -0.75 -3.93 6.05
C ARG A 29 -1.25 -3.16 7.26
N LYS A 30 -0.77 -3.51 8.45
CA LYS A 30 -1.17 -2.83 9.70
C LYS A 30 -0.78 -1.34 9.67
N LEU A 31 0.44 -1.03 9.21
CA LEU A 31 0.92 0.35 9.09
C LEU A 31 0.12 1.15 8.05
N LEU A 32 -0.15 0.57 6.87
CA LEU A 32 -0.96 1.22 5.84
C LEU A 32 -2.39 1.45 6.31
N SER A 33 -3.00 0.48 7.00
CA SER A 33 -4.33 0.66 7.59
C SER A 33 -4.37 1.81 8.60
N ALA A 34 -3.33 1.94 9.44
CA ALA A 34 -3.25 3.03 10.41
C ALA A 34 -3.00 4.40 9.74
N LEU A 35 -2.12 4.46 8.74
CA LEU A 35 -1.84 5.70 8.00
C LEU A 35 -3.04 6.18 7.19
N LEU A 36 -3.80 5.24 6.62
CA LEU A 36 -4.92 5.52 5.75
C LEU A 36 -6.25 5.51 6.50
N GLU A 37 -6.25 5.54 7.84
CA GLU A 37 -7.47 5.42 8.67
C GLU A 37 -8.56 6.41 8.24
N ASP A 38 -8.20 7.68 8.04
CA ASP A 38 -9.12 8.74 7.60
C ASP A 38 -9.77 8.50 6.22
N ILE A 39 -9.09 7.77 5.34
CA ILE A 39 -9.56 7.48 3.98
C ILE A 39 -9.84 5.99 3.75
N TYR A 40 -9.84 5.19 4.82
CA TYR A 40 -9.85 3.73 4.76
C TYR A 40 -11.12 3.21 4.07
N ASP A 41 -12.28 3.79 4.36
CA ASP A 41 -13.55 3.44 3.71
C ASP A 41 -13.50 3.61 2.19
N ARG A 42 -12.90 4.70 1.71
CA ARG A 42 -12.75 4.95 0.26
C ARG A 42 -11.79 3.94 -0.37
N VAL A 43 -10.68 3.67 0.31
CA VAL A 43 -9.70 2.64 -0.11
C VAL A 43 -10.34 1.26 -0.16
N MET A 44 -11.29 0.94 0.73
CA MET A 44 -11.99 -0.35 0.76
C MET A 44 -13.06 -0.50 -0.34
N GLN A 45 -13.61 0.61 -0.84
CA GLN A 45 -14.64 0.61 -1.88
C GLN A 45 -14.06 0.41 -3.28
N GLU A 46 -12.79 0.69 -3.48
CA GLU A 46 -12.12 0.53 -4.77
C GLU A 46 -11.33 -0.79 -4.83
N ALA A 47 -11.30 -1.40 -6.02
CA ALA A 47 -10.56 -2.65 -6.28
C ALA A 47 -9.06 -2.40 -6.50
N GLY A 48 -8.49 -1.44 -5.78
CA GLY A 48 -7.09 -1.06 -5.89
C GLY A 48 -6.17 -1.93 -5.03
N ARG A 49 -4.89 -1.93 -5.39
CA ARG A 49 -3.83 -2.69 -4.71
C ARG A 49 -2.60 -1.84 -4.44
N PHE A 50 -1.89 -2.18 -3.38
CA PHE A 50 -0.60 -1.61 -3.03
C PHE A 50 0.50 -2.60 -3.40
N LEU A 51 1.40 -2.20 -4.30
CA LEU A 51 2.54 -2.99 -4.72
C LEU A 51 3.81 -2.46 -4.03
N ILE A 52 4.42 -3.30 -3.21
CA ILE A 52 5.56 -2.92 -2.38
C ILE A 52 6.80 -3.59 -2.91
N TYR A 53 7.74 -2.80 -3.43
CA TYR A 53 9.02 -3.29 -3.89
C TYR A 53 9.97 -3.37 -2.71
N LEU A 54 10.52 -4.57 -2.47
CA LEU A 54 11.48 -4.85 -1.39
C LEU A 54 12.93 -5.00 -1.90
N ASP A 55 13.13 -4.77 -3.20
CA ASP A 55 14.42 -4.94 -3.88
C ASP A 55 15.27 -3.65 -3.83
N HIS A 56 16.26 -3.51 -4.71
CA HIS A 56 17.25 -2.40 -4.68
C HIS A 56 16.67 -0.97 -4.66
N HIS A 57 15.42 -0.77 -5.10
CA HIS A 57 14.72 0.51 -5.03
C HIS A 57 13.39 0.33 -4.29
N PRO A 58 13.38 0.38 -2.94
CA PRO A 58 12.18 0.17 -2.18
C PRO A 58 11.18 1.30 -2.43
N LYS A 59 9.97 0.95 -2.85
CA LYS A 59 8.89 1.90 -3.13
C LYS A 59 7.53 1.24 -2.95
N ILE A 60 6.51 2.06 -2.74
CA ILE A 60 5.11 1.65 -2.72
C ILE A 60 4.44 2.25 -3.95
N GLU A 61 3.88 1.39 -4.81
CA GLU A 61 3.04 1.79 -5.93
C GLU A 61 1.57 1.52 -5.60
N VAL A 62 0.72 2.42 -6.07
CA VAL A 62 -0.72 2.42 -5.81
C VAL A 62 -1.42 2.25 -7.15
N GLU A 63 -2.00 1.07 -7.38
CA GLU A 63 -2.59 0.66 -8.66
C GLU A 63 -4.08 0.37 -8.52
N GLY A 64 -4.86 0.61 -9.59
CA GLY A 64 -6.29 0.27 -9.64
C GLY A 64 -7.23 1.20 -8.85
N PHE A 65 -6.69 2.23 -8.18
CA PHE A 65 -7.47 3.30 -7.56
C PHE A 65 -7.73 4.44 -8.54
N SER A 66 -8.85 5.13 -8.36
CA SER A 66 -9.20 6.36 -9.05
C SER A 66 -8.13 7.44 -8.85
N ASN A 67 -7.91 8.29 -9.86
CA ASN A 67 -6.85 9.31 -9.81
C ASN A 67 -6.95 10.24 -8.59
N ASP A 68 -8.16 10.57 -8.14
CA ASP A 68 -8.36 11.42 -6.96
C ASP A 68 -7.94 10.70 -5.67
N LEU A 69 -8.41 9.47 -5.47
CA LEU A 69 -8.06 8.66 -4.30
C LEU A 69 -6.57 8.29 -4.31
N ARG A 70 -5.99 7.98 -5.47
CA ARG A 70 -4.55 7.75 -5.61
C ARG A 70 -3.75 8.95 -5.13
N LYS A 71 -4.12 10.17 -5.52
CA LYS A 71 -3.44 11.40 -5.05
C LYS A 71 -3.60 11.58 -3.55
N GLN A 72 -4.77 11.29 -2.97
CA GLN A 72 -4.97 11.34 -1.52
C GLN A 72 -4.08 10.33 -0.81
N ILE A 73 -4.05 9.07 -1.27
CA ILE A 73 -3.17 8.03 -0.74
C ILE A 73 -1.71 8.46 -0.83
N GLU A 74 -1.24 8.92 -2.00
CA GLU A 74 0.15 9.34 -2.20
C GLU A 74 0.54 10.52 -1.29
N ARG A 75 -0.36 11.48 -1.06
CA ARG A 75 -0.17 12.58 -0.10
C ARG A 75 -0.07 12.06 1.34
N THR A 76 -1.00 11.20 1.75
CA THR A 76 -0.99 10.59 3.08
C THR A 76 0.30 9.81 3.33
N LEU A 77 0.77 9.03 2.34
CA LEU A 77 2.03 8.27 2.43
C LEU A 77 3.27 9.17 2.52
N ARG A 78 3.21 10.39 1.96
CA ARG A 78 4.26 11.40 2.08
C ARG A 78 4.20 12.19 3.39
N GLY A 79 3.15 11.99 4.19
CA GLY A 79 2.88 12.78 5.39
C GLY A 79 2.38 14.19 5.08
N GLU A 80 1.94 14.45 3.84
CA GLU A 80 1.35 15.73 3.44
C GLU A 80 -0.06 15.81 4.02
N SER A 81 -0.30 16.79 4.89
CA SER A 81 -1.60 16.99 5.51
C SER A 81 -2.60 17.48 4.46
N PRO A 82 -3.87 17.01 4.46
CA PRO A 82 -4.88 17.48 3.50
C PRO A 82 -5.19 18.98 3.61
N PHE A 83 -4.67 19.65 4.64
CA PHE A 83 -4.89 21.06 4.95
C PHE A 83 -3.75 22.01 4.57
N GLU A 84 -2.65 21.53 3.99
CA GLU A 84 -1.60 22.43 3.51
C GLU A 84 -1.93 22.91 2.08
N ASN A 85 -2.57 24.08 2.00
CA ASN A 85 -2.60 24.97 0.83
C ASN A 85 -1.86 26.27 1.15
#